data_AF-A0A7W7MTS9-F1
#
_entry.id   AF-A0A7W7MTS9-F1
#
_cell.length_a   1.000
_cell.length_b   1.000
_cell.length_c   1.000
_cell.angle_alpha   90.00
_cell.angle_beta   90.00
_cell.angle_gamma   90.00
#
_symmetry.space_group_name_H-M   'P 1'
#
loop_
_entity.id
_entity.type
_entity.pdbx_description
1 polymer ?
#
loop_
_entity_poly.entity_id
_entity_poly.type
_entity_poly.pdbx_seq_one_letter_code
_entity_poly.pdbx_strand_id
1 'polypeptide(L)'
;MSVDFGTPPEGDNIRSLVEERLKQVMAEHGAKVTVDWRGEQRHLHVISMPVDMLYFNPDTHRIRAQRTLDPQRNRTLEEKPWSEAAQQYLHHLLTRKPSNPDQVDPDYTALMEELEDFGQKEPGIVSRLGILVDGNTRCAALRDLGVKDIRVGVLPADTSRRDINAVELSLQLRRDKRREYSYINRLIAIEDELSSGRREEDVARDFNIKTTTLHQDRWVYQLIKDAIDRSTADDGVALREVDFEDHQEKLRELYRDYTKLARSNPDAAEQLKETRLAMVVLNYPKTSVRLAEADFHTRYLNERLPEDLRPAVQEGTPVSIPGLPGVAIQDATAVVKSTRALTDSLLRASAKARAGDKLVPSTVAEADSLMKTARKTFDAAVKLAGQNAQLQKRQVAVSERLTDAADYVNQCAAEFAEAKAKRALDEDAFDDALLALRASLARLAKQAGRTFSSPGDGVAWLLDAAQER
;
A
#
# COMPACT_ATOMS: atom_id res chain seq x y z
N MET A 1 14.81 12.44 -11.13
CA MET A 1 15.59 12.72 -12.35
C MET A 1 15.99 11.39 -12.96
N SER A 2 15.66 11.13 -14.22
CA SER A 2 16.04 9.88 -14.89
C SER A 2 17.56 9.84 -15.07
N VAL A 3 18.23 8.86 -14.45
CA VAL A 3 19.66 8.60 -14.64
C VAL A 3 19.89 8.24 -16.11
N ASP A 4 20.83 8.91 -16.77
CA ASP A 4 21.26 8.52 -18.13
C ASP A 4 22.18 7.31 -18.01
N PHE A 5 21.71 6.17 -18.50
CA PHE A 5 22.45 4.91 -18.46
C PHE A 5 23.37 4.73 -19.67
N GLY A 6 23.34 5.63 -20.68
CA GLY A 6 24.16 5.52 -21.88
C GLY A 6 23.80 4.31 -22.77
N THR A 7 24.69 3.94 -23.69
CA THR A 7 24.51 2.82 -24.62
C THR A 7 25.19 1.54 -24.12
N PRO A 8 24.60 0.36 -24.35
CA PRO A 8 25.24 -0.91 -24.03
C PRO A 8 26.53 -1.12 -24.83
N PRO A 9 27.57 -1.78 -24.27
CA PRO A 9 28.86 -1.98 -24.92
C PRO A 9 28.77 -2.62 -26.31
N GLU A 10 27.89 -3.61 -26.50
CA GLU A 10 27.69 -4.29 -27.78
C GLU A 10 26.57 -3.67 -28.64
N GLY A 11 26.07 -2.49 -28.25
CA GLY A 11 24.88 -1.88 -28.84
C GLY A 11 24.95 -1.66 -30.34
N ASP A 12 26.13 -1.37 -30.90
CA ASP A 12 26.31 -1.19 -32.36
C ASP A 12 26.29 -2.54 -33.10
N ASN A 13 26.92 -3.58 -32.56
CA ASN A 13 26.89 -4.93 -33.12
C ASN A 13 25.46 -5.48 -33.11
N ILE A 14 24.75 -5.30 -31.99
CA ILE A 14 23.35 -5.69 -31.85
C ILE A 14 22.49 -4.93 -32.86
N ARG A 15 22.72 -3.63 -33.04
CA ARG A 15 21.98 -2.81 -34.01
C ARG A 15 22.13 -3.35 -35.43
N SER A 16 23.34 -3.68 -35.86
CA SER A 16 23.58 -4.24 -37.19
C SER A 16 22.82 -5.55 -37.39
N LEU A 17 22.87 -6.46 -36.40
CA LEU A 17 22.14 -7.72 -36.45
C LEU A 17 20.62 -7.52 -36.47
N VAL A 18 20.11 -6.60 -35.65
CA VAL A 18 18.69 -6.25 -35.58
C VAL A 18 18.22 -5.69 -36.93
N GLU A 19 18.99 -4.80 -37.56
CA GLU A 19 18.65 -4.21 -38.85
C GLU A 19 18.67 -5.23 -39.99
N GLU A 20 19.61 -6.17 -39.98
CA GLU A 20 19.64 -7.30 -40.91
C GLU A 20 18.38 -8.17 -40.77
N ARG A 21 18.08 -8.62 -39.54
CA ARG A 21 16.90 -9.46 -39.26
C ARG A 21 15.59 -8.74 -39.56
N LEU A 22 15.51 -7.44 -39.28
CA LEU A 22 14.35 -6.62 -39.62
C LEU A 22 14.12 -6.55 -41.12
N LYS A 23 15.16 -6.32 -41.94
CA LYS A 23 15.04 -6.28 -43.40
C LYS A 23 14.49 -7.61 -43.94
N GLN A 24 15.00 -8.73 -43.42
CA GLN A 24 14.53 -10.06 -43.80
C GLN A 24 13.04 -10.26 -43.45
N VAL A 25 12.66 -10.01 -42.19
CA VAL A 25 11.27 -10.19 -41.71
C VAL A 25 10.30 -9.26 -42.44
N MET A 26 10.72 -8.04 -42.81
CA MET A 26 9.90 -7.12 -43.59
C MET A 26 9.65 -7.63 -45.01
N ALA A 27 10.66 -8.22 -45.67
CA ALA A 27 10.51 -8.82 -46.99
C ALA A 27 9.58 -10.06 -46.97
N GLU A 28 9.70 -10.86 -45.92
CA GLU A 28 8.93 -12.10 -45.73
C GLU A 28 7.52 -11.89 -45.14
N HIS A 29 7.12 -10.63 -44.88
CA HIS A 29 5.85 -10.31 -44.18
C HIS A 29 5.70 -11.06 -42.85
N GLY A 30 6.79 -11.21 -42.09
CA GLY A 30 6.81 -11.99 -40.86
C GLY A 30 5.98 -11.38 -39.72
N ALA A 31 5.95 -12.08 -38.59
CA ALA A 31 5.08 -11.79 -37.46
C ALA A 31 5.22 -10.35 -36.93
N LYS A 32 4.13 -9.79 -36.42
CA LYS A 32 4.05 -8.45 -35.85
C LYS A 32 3.43 -8.46 -34.47
N VAL A 33 3.85 -7.53 -33.62
CA VAL A 33 3.25 -7.25 -32.30
C VAL A 33 2.80 -5.79 -32.23
N THR A 34 1.67 -5.53 -31.59
CA THR A 34 1.10 -4.17 -31.51
C THR A 34 1.39 -3.55 -30.15
N VAL A 35 2.02 -2.37 -30.15
CA VAL A 35 2.29 -1.58 -28.95
C VAL A 35 1.61 -0.22 -29.04
N ASP A 36 1.38 0.41 -27.89
CA ASP A 36 1.09 1.84 -27.87
C ASP A 36 2.41 2.59 -28.05
N TRP A 37 2.49 3.43 -29.08
CA TRP A 37 3.67 4.20 -29.44
C TRP A 37 3.27 5.66 -29.60
N ARG A 38 3.70 6.51 -28.65
CA ARG A 38 3.42 7.96 -28.64
C ARG A 38 1.90 8.28 -28.77
N GLY A 39 1.04 7.43 -28.20
CA GLY A 39 -0.42 7.60 -28.20
C GLY A 39 -1.14 6.94 -29.37
N GLU A 40 -0.42 6.23 -30.26
CA GLU A 40 -0.98 5.52 -31.40
C GLU A 40 -0.64 4.03 -31.38
N GLN A 41 -1.53 3.18 -31.89
CA GLN A 41 -1.22 1.75 -32.03
C GLN A 41 -0.24 1.54 -33.18
N ARG A 42 0.93 0.98 -32.87
CA ARG A 42 1.99 0.70 -33.86
C ARG A 42 2.31 -0.78 -33.92
N HIS A 43 2.39 -1.32 -35.13
CA HIS A 43 2.83 -2.69 -35.37
C HIS A 43 4.36 -2.75 -35.50
N LEU A 44 5.00 -3.51 -34.63
CA LEU A 44 6.43 -3.78 -34.64
C LEU A 44 6.68 -5.15 -35.23
N HIS A 45 7.71 -5.26 -36.08
CA HIS A 45 8.15 -6.54 -36.62
C HIS A 45 8.85 -7.36 -35.53
N VAL A 46 8.50 -8.65 -35.46
CA VAL A 46 9.06 -9.60 -34.51
C VAL A 46 10.24 -10.30 -35.15
N ILE A 47 11.39 -10.24 -34.50
CA ILE A 47 12.60 -10.97 -34.88
C ILE A 47 12.96 -11.97 -33.77
N SER A 48 13.70 -13.01 -34.13
CA SER A 48 14.43 -13.81 -33.15
C SER A 48 15.71 -13.05 -32.75
N MET A 49 16.18 -13.17 -31.51
CA MET A 49 17.46 -12.61 -31.02
C MET A 49 18.10 -13.58 -30.02
N PRO A 50 19.44 -13.75 -30.02
CA PRO A 50 20.10 -14.56 -28.99
C PRO A 50 19.92 -13.93 -27.61
N VAL A 51 19.52 -14.73 -26.61
CA VAL A 51 19.22 -14.23 -25.26
C VAL A 51 20.43 -13.57 -24.60
N ASP A 52 21.65 -14.08 -24.87
CA ASP A 52 22.88 -13.60 -24.24
C ASP A 52 23.38 -12.27 -24.81
N MET A 53 22.89 -11.86 -25.99
CA MET A 53 23.23 -10.56 -26.59
C MET A 53 22.38 -9.41 -26.04
N LEU A 54 21.28 -9.70 -25.34
CA LEU A 54 20.35 -8.66 -24.88
C LEU A 54 20.73 -8.12 -23.50
N TYR A 55 20.34 -6.90 -23.20
CA TYR A 55 20.55 -6.28 -21.90
C TYR A 55 19.20 -6.04 -21.20
N PHE A 56 19.13 -6.38 -19.91
CA PHE A 56 18.00 -6.00 -19.08
C PHE A 56 17.96 -4.48 -18.94
N ASN A 57 16.76 -3.90 -18.96
CA ASN A 57 16.59 -2.47 -18.77
C ASN A 57 16.88 -2.07 -17.30
N PRO A 58 17.92 -1.26 -17.00
CA PRO A 58 18.24 -0.82 -15.64
C PRO A 58 17.13 -0.01 -14.95
N ASP A 59 16.24 0.57 -15.75
CA ASP A 59 15.14 1.46 -15.34
C ASP A 59 13.79 0.72 -15.30
N THR A 60 13.78 -0.60 -15.46
CA THR A 60 12.51 -1.33 -15.42
C THR A 60 11.75 -1.05 -14.12
N HIS A 61 10.54 -0.51 -14.26
CA HIS A 61 9.69 -0.11 -13.13
C HIS A 61 9.36 -1.28 -12.20
N ARG A 62 9.48 -2.52 -12.70
CA ARG A 62 9.11 -3.74 -12.01
C ARG A 62 9.97 -4.09 -10.80
N ILE A 63 11.21 -3.60 -10.75
CA ILE A 63 12.17 -3.90 -9.67
C ILE A 63 12.73 -2.63 -9.00
N ARG A 64 12.14 -1.46 -9.27
CA ARG A 64 12.67 -0.16 -8.82
C ARG A 64 12.80 -0.10 -7.30
N ALA A 65 11.79 -0.52 -6.57
CA ALA A 65 11.82 -0.56 -5.11
C ALA A 65 12.89 -1.53 -4.58
N GLN A 66 13.00 -2.70 -5.22
CA GLN A 66 13.90 -3.78 -4.81
C GLN A 66 15.37 -3.42 -5.04
N ARG A 67 15.69 -2.54 -5.98
CA ARG A 67 17.07 -2.09 -6.15
C ARG A 67 17.68 -1.51 -4.86
N THR A 68 16.87 -0.89 -3.98
CA THR A 68 17.37 -0.28 -2.73
C THR A 68 17.80 -1.28 -1.65
N LEU A 69 17.54 -2.57 -1.84
CA LEU A 69 17.88 -3.62 -0.87
C LEU A 69 19.38 -3.75 -0.62
N ASP A 70 20.15 -3.66 -1.70
CA ASP A 70 21.61 -3.71 -1.68
C ASP A 70 22.14 -2.38 -2.27
N PRO A 71 22.38 -1.37 -1.40
CA PRO A 71 22.85 -0.06 -1.86
C PRO A 71 24.16 -0.12 -2.64
N GLN A 72 25.03 -1.10 -2.36
CA GLN A 72 26.31 -1.22 -3.04
C GLN A 72 26.13 -1.77 -4.46
N ARG A 73 25.31 -2.82 -4.62
CA ARG A 73 24.95 -3.32 -5.96
C ARG A 73 24.11 -2.31 -6.73
N ASN A 74 23.23 -1.55 -6.07
CA ASN A 74 22.49 -0.47 -6.71
C ASN A 74 23.40 0.66 -7.18
N ARG A 75 24.40 1.06 -6.39
CA ARG A 75 25.40 2.04 -6.82
C ARG A 75 26.17 1.53 -8.05
N THR A 76 26.52 0.25 -8.08
CA THR A 76 27.15 -0.37 -9.26
C THR A 76 26.24 -0.31 -10.49
N LEU A 77 24.93 -0.56 -10.31
CA LEU A 77 23.92 -0.44 -11.36
C LEU A 77 23.73 1.01 -11.85
N GLU A 78 23.89 2.00 -10.97
CA GLU A 78 23.79 3.42 -11.33
C GLU A 78 25.03 3.92 -12.06
N GLU A 79 26.23 3.52 -11.62
CA GLU A 79 27.50 3.95 -12.22
C GLU A 79 27.85 3.17 -13.49
N LYS A 80 27.53 1.86 -13.52
CA LYS A 80 27.93 0.90 -14.58
C LYS A 80 26.77 -0.03 -14.94
N PRO A 81 25.66 0.50 -15.48
CA PRO A 81 24.40 -0.24 -15.72
C PRO A 81 24.53 -1.47 -16.62
N TRP A 82 25.47 -1.44 -17.57
CA TRP A 82 25.68 -2.49 -18.56
C TRP A 82 26.80 -3.45 -18.19
N SER A 83 27.41 -3.28 -17.02
CA SER A 83 28.41 -4.23 -16.52
C SER A 83 27.78 -5.58 -16.21
N GLU A 84 28.58 -6.64 -16.28
CA GLU A 84 28.14 -7.99 -15.92
C GLU A 84 27.55 -8.03 -14.50
N ALA A 85 28.21 -7.39 -13.53
CA ALA A 85 27.72 -7.32 -12.15
C ALA A 85 26.34 -6.63 -12.04
N ALA A 86 26.11 -5.55 -12.79
CA ALA A 86 24.82 -4.87 -12.82
C ALA A 86 23.73 -5.74 -13.46
N GLN A 87 24.03 -6.41 -14.57
CA GLN A 87 23.09 -7.30 -15.26
C GLN A 87 22.76 -8.55 -14.44
N GLN A 88 23.74 -9.13 -13.73
CA GLN A 88 23.53 -10.21 -12.76
C GLN A 88 22.66 -9.76 -11.58
N TYR A 89 22.82 -8.51 -11.12
CA TYR A 89 21.96 -7.98 -10.07
C TYR A 89 20.52 -7.78 -10.54
N LEU A 90 20.31 -7.22 -11.74
CA LEU A 90 18.99 -7.12 -12.35
C LEU A 90 18.35 -8.50 -12.54
N HIS A 91 19.12 -9.48 -13.03
CA HIS A 91 18.68 -10.87 -13.13
C HIS A 91 18.18 -11.39 -11.79
N HIS A 92 19.02 -11.28 -10.75
CA HIS A 92 18.66 -11.69 -9.40
C HIS A 92 17.34 -11.03 -8.96
N LEU A 93 17.18 -9.72 -9.10
CA LEU A 93 15.94 -9.05 -8.71
C LEU A 93 14.70 -9.51 -9.52
N LEU A 94 14.86 -9.82 -10.80
CA LEU A 94 13.75 -10.28 -11.67
C LEU A 94 13.23 -11.67 -11.30
N THR A 95 14.07 -12.52 -10.69
CA THR A 95 13.72 -13.89 -10.28
C THR A 95 13.17 -14.00 -8.85
N ARG A 96 13.23 -12.92 -8.06
CA ARG A 96 12.93 -12.95 -6.62
C ARG A 96 11.62 -12.25 -6.30
N LYS A 97 11.04 -12.63 -5.16
CA LYS A 97 9.76 -12.08 -4.72
C LYS A 97 9.93 -10.59 -4.35
N PRO A 98 9.11 -9.67 -4.90
CA PRO A 98 9.18 -8.23 -4.63
C PRO A 98 9.15 -7.85 -3.15
N SER A 99 8.38 -8.59 -2.33
CA SER A 99 8.27 -8.38 -0.88
C SER A 99 9.30 -9.14 -0.06
N ASN A 100 9.88 -10.22 -0.60
CA ASN A 100 10.97 -10.95 0.03
C ASN A 100 12.01 -11.45 -0.99
N PRO A 101 13.03 -10.62 -1.28
CA PRO A 101 14.07 -10.89 -2.28
C PRO A 101 14.95 -12.12 -1.99
N ASP A 102 14.92 -12.67 -0.77
CA ASP A 102 15.64 -13.91 -0.45
C ASP A 102 14.91 -15.15 -0.99
N GLN A 103 13.64 -15.02 -1.35
CA GLN A 103 12.81 -16.09 -1.87
C GLN A 103 12.70 -16.00 -3.40
N VAL A 104 12.77 -17.15 -4.06
CA VAL A 104 12.38 -17.25 -5.48
C VAL A 104 10.90 -16.88 -5.60
N ASP A 105 10.59 -16.11 -6.63
CA ASP A 105 9.24 -15.71 -6.91
C ASP A 105 8.40 -16.88 -7.47
N PRO A 106 7.27 -17.27 -6.86
CA PRO A 106 6.42 -18.34 -7.39
C PRO A 106 5.93 -18.07 -8.82
N ASP A 107 5.67 -16.79 -9.17
CA ASP A 107 5.28 -16.41 -10.54
C ASP A 107 6.44 -16.62 -11.54
N TYR A 108 7.69 -16.51 -11.08
CA TYR A 108 8.87 -16.81 -11.89
C TYR A 108 9.00 -18.32 -12.15
N THR A 109 8.81 -19.14 -11.11
CA THR A 109 8.83 -20.60 -11.26
C THR A 109 7.73 -21.07 -12.22
N ALA A 110 6.50 -20.56 -12.06
CA ALA A 110 5.40 -20.88 -12.98
C ALA A 110 5.68 -20.44 -14.42
N LEU A 111 6.34 -19.28 -14.61
CA LEU A 111 6.78 -18.83 -15.93
C LEU A 111 7.84 -19.76 -16.54
N MET A 112 8.81 -20.24 -15.75
CA MET A 112 9.80 -21.20 -16.22
C MET A 112 9.15 -22.49 -16.70
N GLU A 113 8.24 -23.07 -15.89
CA GLU A 113 7.49 -24.28 -16.25
C GLU A 113 6.70 -24.07 -17.55
N GLU A 114 6.00 -22.94 -17.70
CA GLU A 114 5.25 -22.64 -18.93
C GLU A 114 6.17 -22.52 -20.16
N LEU A 115 7.34 -21.90 -20.01
CA LEU A 115 8.31 -21.75 -21.10
C LEU A 115 8.97 -23.07 -21.49
N GLU A 116 9.20 -23.96 -20.53
CA GLU A 116 9.72 -25.31 -20.78
C GLU A 116 8.68 -26.17 -21.54
N ASP A 117 7.42 -26.14 -21.11
CA ASP A 117 6.36 -26.97 -21.68
C ASP A 117 5.87 -26.48 -23.05
N PHE A 118 5.71 -25.16 -23.21
CA PHE A 118 5.02 -24.57 -24.37
C PHE A 118 5.88 -23.61 -25.19
N GLY A 119 7.09 -23.30 -24.73
CA GLY A 119 7.92 -22.26 -25.33
C GLY A 119 7.33 -20.86 -25.20
N GLN A 120 7.98 -19.90 -25.84
CA GLN A 120 7.52 -18.52 -25.82
C GLN A 120 6.27 -18.30 -26.67
N LYS A 121 5.12 -18.02 -26.05
CA LYS A 121 3.86 -17.66 -26.74
C LYS A 121 3.81 -16.20 -27.20
N GLU A 122 4.20 -15.27 -26.33
CA GLU A 122 4.18 -13.82 -26.61
C GLU A 122 5.58 -13.26 -26.83
N PRO A 123 5.82 -12.48 -27.90
CA PRO A 123 7.10 -11.81 -28.11
C PRO A 123 7.37 -10.76 -27.01
N GLY A 124 8.64 -10.58 -26.64
CA GLY A 124 9.08 -9.42 -25.85
C GLY A 124 9.17 -8.17 -26.72
N ILE A 125 9.69 -7.08 -26.17
CA ILE A 125 9.94 -5.83 -26.92
C ILE A 125 11.37 -5.37 -26.63
N VAL A 126 12.10 -5.00 -27.69
CA VAL A 126 13.51 -4.63 -27.60
C VAL A 126 13.78 -3.31 -28.34
N SER A 127 14.71 -2.51 -27.84
CA SER A 127 15.30 -1.42 -28.60
C SER A 127 16.26 -1.96 -29.67
N ARG A 128 16.63 -1.12 -30.65
CA ARG A 128 17.68 -1.51 -31.63
C ARG A 128 19.05 -1.75 -31.01
N LEU A 129 19.27 -1.28 -29.79
CA LEU A 129 20.52 -1.47 -29.04
C LEU A 129 20.51 -2.73 -28.17
N GLY A 130 19.47 -3.57 -28.26
CA GLY A 130 19.34 -4.79 -27.47
C GLY A 130 18.81 -4.57 -26.05
N ILE A 131 18.26 -3.40 -25.73
CA ILE A 131 17.69 -3.14 -24.40
C ILE A 131 16.27 -3.70 -24.35
N LEU A 132 16.01 -4.59 -23.40
CA LEU A 132 14.69 -5.20 -23.19
C LEU A 132 13.70 -4.23 -22.55
N VAL A 133 12.73 -3.78 -23.33
CA VAL A 133 11.64 -2.92 -22.87
C VAL A 133 10.53 -3.74 -22.22
N ASP A 134 10.23 -4.90 -22.80
CA ASP A 134 9.27 -5.86 -22.26
C ASP A 134 9.82 -7.28 -22.40
N GLY A 135 9.50 -8.14 -21.42
CA GLY A 135 10.02 -9.50 -21.36
C GLY A 135 11.36 -9.63 -20.63
N ASN A 136 11.73 -8.68 -19.76
CA ASN A 136 12.93 -8.80 -18.90
C ASN A 136 12.94 -10.12 -18.10
N THR A 137 11.89 -10.38 -17.32
CA THR A 137 11.74 -11.65 -16.55
C THR A 137 11.69 -12.88 -17.46
N ARG A 138 11.12 -12.76 -18.66
CA ARG A 138 11.06 -13.86 -19.63
C ARG A 138 12.43 -14.18 -20.21
N CYS A 139 13.23 -13.16 -20.52
CA CYS A 139 14.60 -13.35 -20.97
C CYS A 139 15.46 -13.98 -19.86
N ALA A 140 15.28 -13.58 -18.60
CA ALA A 140 15.91 -14.24 -17.45
C ALA A 140 15.56 -15.74 -17.41
N ALA A 141 14.27 -16.08 -17.47
CA ALA A 141 13.83 -17.48 -17.48
C ALA A 141 14.38 -18.28 -18.68
N LEU A 142 14.40 -17.69 -19.89
CA LEU A 142 14.95 -18.36 -21.07
C LEU A 142 16.46 -18.59 -20.96
N ARG A 143 17.21 -17.66 -20.35
CA ARG A 143 18.64 -17.83 -20.04
C ARG A 143 18.86 -18.97 -19.04
N ASP A 144 18.09 -18.99 -17.95
CA ASP A 144 18.16 -20.04 -16.93
C ASP A 144 17.82 -21.43 -17.50
N LEU A 145 16.88 -21.51 -18.46
CA LEU A 145 16.51 -22.73 -19.18
C LEU A 145 17.50 -23.12 -20.30
N GLY A 146 18.51 -22.29 -20.59
CA GLY A 146 19.48 -22.53 -21.66
C GLY A 146 18.90 -22.40 -23.08
N VAL A 147 17.76 -21.72 -23.23
CA VAL A 147 17.14 -21.46 -24.54
C VAL A 147 17.92 -20.34 -25.24
N LYS A 148 18.45 -20.65 -26.42
CA LYS A 148 19.37 -19.76 -27.14
C LYS A 148 18.74 -18.45 -27.61
N ASP A 149 17.49 -18.49 -28.02
CA ASP A 149 16.84 -17.39 -28.75
C ASP A 149 15.52 -16.95 -28.09
N ILE A 150 15.25 -15.65 -28.15
CA ILE A 150 13.99 -15.02 -27.74
C ILE A 150 13.38 -14.26 -28.91
N ARG A 151 12.06 -14.35 -29.09
CA ARG A 151 11.29 -13.56 -30.05
C ARG A 151 10.96 -12.20 -29.45
N VAL A 152 11.29 -11.12 -30.17
CA VAL A 152 11.11 -9.74 -29.72
C VAL A 152 10.63 -8.83 -30.85
N GLY A 153 9.65 -7.97 -30.55
CA GLY A 153 9.27 -6.86 -31.41
C GLY A 153 10.28 -5.72 -31.28
N VAL A 154 10.71 -5.16 -32.41
CA VAL A 154 11.77 -4.13 -32.41
C VAL A 154 11.17 -2.73 -32.47
N LEU A 155 11.59 -1.88 -31.54
CA LEU A 155 11.22 -0.47 -31.53
C LEU A 155 11.86 0.34 -32.68
N PRO A 156 11.24 1.47 -33.07
CA PRO A 156 11.77 2.39 -34.08
C PRO A 156 13.21 2.87 -33.81
N ALA A 157 13.91 3.33 -34.85
CA ALA A 157 15.28 3.83 -34.71
C ALA A 157 15.36 5.12 -33.86
N ASP A 158 14.33 5.95 -33.92
CA ASP A 158 14.21 7.23 -33.21
C ASP A 158 13.69 7.07 -31.77
N THR A 159 13.80 5.86 -31.20
CA THR A 159 13.34 5.56 -29.85
C THR A 159 14.20 6.31 -28.83
N SER A 160 13.56 7.23 -28.10
CA SER A 160 14.16 7.88 -26.94
C SER A 160 13.99 7.05 -25.67
N ARG A 161 14.70 7.41 -24.59
CA ARG A 161 14.49 6.78 -23.28
C ARG A 161 13.06 6.96 -22.77
N ARG A 162 12.48 8.15 -22.99
CA ARG A 162 11.08 8.42 -22.63
C ARG A 162 10.14 7.47 -23.36
N ASP A 163 10.41 7.19 -24.64
CA ASP A 163 9.62 6.23 -25.41
C ASP A 163 9.75 4.80 -24.85
N ILE A 164 10.96 4.38 -24.43
CA ILE A 164 11.16 3.07 -23.77
C ILE A 164 10.29 2.95 -22.52
N ASN A 165 10.34 3.95 -21.64
CA ASN A 165 9.61 3.91 -20.37
C ASN A 165 8.09 3.96 -20.61
N ALA A 166 7.63 4.80 -21.54
CA ALA A 166 6.21 4.88 -21.91
C ALA A 166 5.68 3.56 -22.49
N VAL A 167 6.46 2.92 -23.38
CA VAL A 167 6.09 1.61 -23.94
C VAL A 167 6.06 0.54 -22.85
N GLU A 168 7.08 0.46 -22.00
CA GLU A 168 7.11 -0.48 -20.86
C GLU A 168 5.85 -0.31 -20.00
N LEU A 169 5.56 0.92 -19.58
CA LEU A 169 4.42 1.20 -18.73
C LEU A 169 3.09 0.84 -19.41
N SER A 170 2.89 1.27 -20.66
CA SER A 170 1.66 0.98 -21.40
C SER A 170 1.41 -0.53 -21.52
N LEU A 171 2.46 -1.32 -21.67
CA LEU A 171 2.41 -2.77 -21.81
C LEU A 171 2.14 -3.48 -20.48
N GLN A 172 2.64 -2.94 -19.37
CA GLN A 172 2.40 -3.49 -18.03
C GLN A 172 0.98 -3.19 -17.52
N LEU A 173 0.39 -2.07 -17.96
CA LEU A 173 -0.96 -1.67 -17.56
C LEU A 173 -2.07 -2.39 -18.36
N ARG A 174 -1.73 -3.12 -19.43
CA ARG A 174 -2.69 -3.95 -20.17
C ARG A 174 -3.18 -5.09 -19.28
N ARG A 175 -4.50 -5.29 -19.26
CA ARG A 175 -5.19 -6.31 -18.44
C ARG A 175 -4.86 -7.76 -18.82
N ASP A 176 -4.30 -8.00 -19.99
CA ASP A 176 -4.01 -9.37 -20.46
C ASP A 176 -2.72 -9.93 -19.83
N LYS A 177 -2.93 -10.83 -18.87
CA LYS A 177 -2.03 -11.91 -18.42
C LYS A 177 -0.57 -11.54 -18.16
N ARG A 178 -0.31 -10.37 -17.58
CA ARG A 178 1.02 -10.00 -17.08
C ARG A 178 0.96 -9.84 -15.57
N ARG A 179 1.99 -10.34 -14.88
CA ARG A 179 2.15 -10.21 -13.43
C ARG A 179 2.05 -8.73 -13.03
N GLU A 180 1.18 -8.45 -12.07
CA GLU A 180 0.87 -7.10 -11.60
C GLU A 180 2.09 -6.40 -10.96
N TYR A 181 2.12 -5.06 -11.02
CA TYR A 181 3.07 -4.27 -10.24
C TYR A 181 2.89 -4.55 -8.74
N SER A 182 4.01 -4.69 -8.03
CA SER A 182 4.02 -4.56 -6.57
C SER A 182 3.49 -3.17 -6.20
N TYR A 183 2.88 -3.05 -5.02
CA TYR A 183 2.27 -1.80 -4.57
C TYR A 183 3.25 -0.64 -4.62
N ILE A 184 4.45 -0.81 -4.08
CA ILE A 184 5.47 0.24 -4.03
C ILE A 184 5.96 0.60 -5.44
N ASN A 185 6.23 -0.41 -6.29
CA ASN A 185 6.62 -0.16 -7.68
C ASN A 185 5.54 0.59 -8.46
N ARG A 186 4.26 0.34 -8.18
CA ARG A 186 3.15 1.12 -8.74
C ARG A 186 3.20 2.58 -8.30
N LEU A 187 3.50 2.87 -7.02
CA LEU A 187 3.63 4.23 -6.52
C LEU A 187 4.80 4.98 -7.18
N ILE A 188 5.95 4.30 -7.32
CA ILE A 188 7.13 4.84 -8.02
C ILE A 188 6.78 5.19 -9.46
N ALA A 189 6.14 4.28 -10.19
CA ALA A 189 5.75 4.51 -11.58
C ALA A 189 4.78 5.70 -11.73
N ILE A 190 3.83 5.88 -10.80
CA ILE A 190 2.93 7.05 -10.81
C ILE A 190 3.73 8.36 -10.65
N GLU A 191 4.65 8.43 -9.69
CA GLU A 191 5.45 9.66 -9.47
C GLU A 191 6.44 9.92 -10.60
N ASP A 192 7.05 8.88 -11.18
CA ASP A 192 7.94 9.02 -12.34
C ASP A 192 7.19 9.60 -13.54
N GLU A 193 6.00 9.09 -13.85
CA GLU A 193 5.16 9.62 -14.93
C GLU A 193 4.76 11.09 -14.70
N LEU A 194 4.38 11.45 -13.49
CA LEU A 194 4.04 12.84 -13.13
C LEU A 194 5.27 13.75 -13.21
N SER A 195 6.44 13.28 -12.74
CA SER A 195 7.69 14.02 -12.81
C SER A 195 8.15 14.26 -14.26
N SER A 196 7.74 13.41 -15.19
CA SER A 196 7.98 13.56 -16.63
C SER A 196 7.07 14.62 -17.30
N GLY A 197 6.23 15.30 -16.52
CA GLY A 197 5.34 16.37 -16.96
C GLY A 197 4.00 15.88 -17.51
N ARG A 198 3.60 14.63 -17.24
CA ARG A 198 2.27 14.13 -17.62
C ARG A 198 1.19 14.69 -16.72
N ARG A 199 -0.02 14.81 -17.27
CA ARG A 199 -1.20 15.26 -16.53
C ARG A 199 -1.73 14.15 -15.62
N GLU A 200 -2.20 14.53 -14.44
CA GLU A 200 -2.77 13.59 -13.46
C GLU A 200 -3.96 12.80 -14.03
N GLU A 201 -4.79 13.41 -14.89
CA GLU A 201 -5.94 12.71 -15.47
C GLU A 201 -5.54 11.58 -16.42
N ASP A 202 -4.43 11.78 -17.15
CA ASP A 202 -3.95 10.79 -18.11
C ASP A 202 -3.25 9.63 -17.38
N VAL A 203 -2.44 9.94 -16.36
CA VAL A 203 -1.84 8.93 -15.48
C VAL A 203 -2.93 8.12 -14.77
N ALA A 204 -3.95 8.77 -14.20
CA ALA A 204 -5.05 8.05 -13.55
C ALA A 204 -5.78 7.10 -14.52
N ARG A 205 -6.01 7.54 -15.77
CA ARG A 205 -6.65 6.73 -16.81
C ARG A 205 -5.84 5.49 -17.15
N ASP A 206 -4.53 5.64 -17.36
CA ASP A 206 -3.65 4.53 -17.75
C ASP A 206 -3.59 3.47 -16.65
N PHE A 207 -3.47 3.90 -15.39
CA PHE A 207 -3.48 3.01 -14.24
C PHE A 207 -4.88 2.48 -13.88
N ASN A 208 -5.91 2.86 -14.64
CA ASN A 208 -7.31 2.49 -14.42
C ASN A 208 -7.80 2.81 -13.00
N ILE A 209 -7.45 4.00 -12.50
CA ILE A 209 -7.84 4.52 -11.19
C ILE A 209 -8.53 5.88 -11.32
N LYS A 210 -9.21 6.31 -10.24
CA LYS A 210 -9.77 7.66 -10.15
C LYS A 210 -8.65 8.64 -9.77
N THR A 211 -8.76 9.90 -10.19
CA THR A 211 -7.85 10.98 -9.76
C THR A 211 -7.77 11.10 -8.24
N THR A 212 -8.88 10.86 -7.53
CA THR A 212 -8.89 10.83 -6.06
C THR A 212 -8.05 9.69 -5.46
N THR A 213 -8.01 8.53 -6.13
CA THR A 213 -7.14 7.40 -5.75
C THR A 213 -5.70 7.71 -6.08
N LEU A 214 -5.42 8.39 -7.19
CA LEU A 214 -4.09 8.89 -7.52
C LEU A 214 -3.58 9.82 -6.42
N HIS A 215 -4.35 10.85 -6.03
CA HIS A 215 -3.98 11.75 -4.93
C HIS A 215 -3.72 11.03 -3.60
N GLN A 216 -4.55 10.03 -3.28
CA GLN A 216 -4.33 9.16 -2.12
C GLN A 216 -3.00 8.41 -2.21
N ASP A 217 -2.73 7.76 -3.34
CA ASP A 217 -1.52 6.97 -3.57
C ASP A 217 -0.26 7.88 -3.53
N ARG A 218 -0.33 9.09 -4.08
CA ARG A 218 0.73 10.11 -3.97
C ARG A 218 1.00 10.51 -2.52
N TRP A 219 -0.05 10.82 -1.75
CA TRP A 219 0.10 11.16 -0.33
C TRP A 219 0.74 10.02 0.47
N VAL A 220 0.32 8.78 0.21
CA VAL A 220 0.92 7.61 0.86
C VAL A 220 2.39 7.45 0.49
N TYR A 221 2.75 7.65 -0.78
CA TYR A 221 4.15 7.56 -1.21
C TYR A 221 5.01 8.62 -0.53
N GLN A 222 4.52 9.86 -0.42
CA GLN A 222 5.22 10.91 0.32
C GLN A 222 5.37 10.59 1.81
N LEU A 223 4.34 9.99 2.44
CA LEU A 223 4.44 9.49 3.83
C LEU A 223 5.52 8.40 3.97
N ILE A 224 5.62 7.48 3.00
CA ILE A 224 6.67 6.44 2.99
C ILE A 224 8.05 7.07 2.86
N LYS A 225 8.23 8.06 1.96
CA LYS A 225 9.50 8.78 1.82
C LYS A 225 9.88 9.52 3.09
N ASP A 226 8.96 10.27 3.71
CA ASP A 226 9.18 10.94 5.00
C ASP A 226 9.59 9.93 6.08
N ALA A 227 8.90 8.78 6.17
CA ALA A 227 9.24 7.73 7.12
C ALA A 227 10.63 7.12 6.89
N ILE A 228 11.02 6.92 5.63
CA ILE A 228 12.37 6.45 5.27
C ILE A 228 13.41 7.49 5.67
N ASP A 229 13.22 8.76 5.30
CA ASP A 229 14.14 9.83 5.63
C ASP A 229 14.34 9.95 7.15
N ARG A 230 13.24 9.93 7.92
CA ARG A 230 13.23 9.98 9.40
C ARG A 230 13.84 8.74 10.06
N SER A 231 13.82 7.60 9.38
CA SER A 231 14.44 6.35 9.85
C SER A 231 15.96 6.32 9.70
N THR A 232 16.53 7.24 8.93
CA THR A 232 17.98 7.33 8.73
C THR A 232 18.68 7.56 10.06
N ALA A 233 19.50 6.59 10.46
CA ALA A 233 20.31 6.67 11.67
C ALA A 233 21.74 7.10 11.34
N ASP A 234 22.49 7.54 12.36
CA ASP A 234 23.87 8.03 12.23
C ASP A 234 24.84 6.97 11.67
N ASP A 235 24.46 5.69 11.76
CA ASP A 235 25.18 4.54 11.22
C ASP A 235 24.91 4.29 9.72
N GLY A 236 24.15 5.18 9.06
CA GLY A 236 23.87 5.11 7.63
C GLY A 236 22.82 4.08 7.23
N VAL A 237 22.14 3.46 8.19
CA VAL A 237 21.02 2.55 7.94
C VAL A 237 19.69 3.32 7.91
N ALA A 238 18.81 2.95 6.98
CA ALA A 238 17.45 3.45 6.88
C ALA A 238 16.50 2.32 6.48
N LEU A 239 15.20 2.52 6.73
CA LEU A 239 14.14 1.72 6.14
C LEU A 239 14.19 1.83 4.61
N ARG A 240 13.65 0.82 3.93
CA ARG A 240 13.59 0.73 2.48
C ARG A 240 12.15 0.76 2.02
N GLU A 241 11.91 1.10 0.75
CA GLU A 241 10.56 1.17 0.24
C GLU A 241 9.83 -0.18 0.30
N VAL A 242 10.56 -1.28 0.08
CA VAL A 242 10.04 -2.66 0.21
C VAL A 242 9.50 -2.98 1.61
N ASP A 243 9.97 -2.28 2.65
CA ASP A 243 9.55 -2.52 4.02
C ASP A 243 8.09 -2.08 4.29
N PHE A 244 7.46 -1.40 3.31
CA PHE A 244 6.07 -0.93 3.34
C PHE A 244 5.16 -1.66 2.34
N GLU A 245 5.68 -2.64 1.59
CA GLU A 245 4.97 -3.35 0.52
C GLU A 245 3.65 -3.98 1.04
N ASP A 246 3.70 -4.63 2.20
CA ASP A 246 2.54 -5.31 2.81
C ASP A 246 1.64 -4.37 3.62
N HIS A 247 1.76 -3.04 3.47
CA HIS A 247 1.08 -2.05 4.30
C HIS A 247 0.09 -1.15 3.52
N GLN A 248 -0.18 -1.47 2.26
CA GLN A 248 -1.08 -0.73 1.36
C GLN A 248 -2.42 -0.34 2.00
N GLU A 249 -3.18 -1.31 2.52
CA GLU A 249 -4.51 -1.03 3.07
C GLU A 249 -4.46 -0.14 4.32
N LYS A 250 -3.44 -0.36 5.18
CA LYS A 250 -3.25 0.41 6.42
C LYS A 250 -2.95 1.88 6.10
N LEU A 251 -2.06 2.13 5.15
CA LEU A 251 -1.66 3.48 4.76
C LEU A 251 -2.79 4.21 4.01
N ARG A 252 -3.56 3.51 3.18
CA ARG A 252 -4.74 4.08 2.52
C ARG A 252 -5.84 4.46 3.50
N GLU A 253 -6.09 3.65 4.52
CA GLU A 253 -7.05 4.02 5.58
C GLU A 253 -6.57 5.18 6.42
N LEU A 254 -5.27 5.22 6.73
CA LEU A 254 -4.67 6.37 7.39
C LEU A 254 -4.88 7.67 6.59
N TYR A 255 -4.64 7.68 5.28
CA TYR A 255 -4.95 8.85 4.44
C TYR A 255 -6.39 9.32 4.61
N ARG A 256 -7.36 8.41 4.52
CA ARG A 256 -8.79 8.77 4.58
C ARG A 256 -9.15 9.42 5.91
N ASP A 257 -8.71 8.82 7.01
CA ASP A 257 -9.02 9.29 8.35
C ASP A 257 -8.25 10.60 8.65
N TYR A 258 -6.99 10.69 8.23
CA TYR A 258 -6.17 11.90 8.32
C TYR A 258 -6.82 13.07 7.57
N THR A 259 -7.13 12.92 6.28
CA THR A 259 -7.70 14.00 5.47
C THR A 259 -9.06 14.45 5.98
N LYS A 260 -9.85 13.53 6.56
CA LYS A 260 -11.12 13.88 7.20
C LYS A 260 -10.89 14.71 8.47
N LEU A 261 -9.99 14.27 9.34
CA LEU A 261 -9.73 14.91 10.63
C LEU A 261 -8.98 16.24 10.50
N ALA A 262 -8.05 16.34 9.56
CA ALA A 262 -7.24 17.53 9.34
C ALA A 262 -8.07 18.77 8.96
N ARG A 263 -9.29 18.59 8.46
CA ARG A 263 -10.22 19.69 8.14
C ARG A 263 -10.76 20.41 9.38
N SER A 264 -10.91 19.69 10.49
CA SER A 264 -11.46 20.23 11.74
C SER A 264 -10.43 20.37 12.83
N ASN A 265 -9.44 19.47 12.88
CA ASN A 265 -8.40 19.45 13.90
C ASN A 265 -7.07 18.91 13.32
N PRO A 266 -6.20 19.80 12.79
CA PRO A 266 -4.90 19.44 12.24
C PRO A 266 -3.99 18.69 13.23
N ASP A 267 -3.92 19.14 14.48
CA ASP A 267 -3.08 18.53 15.52
C ASP A 267 -3.52 17.11 15.87
N ALA A 268 -4.83 16.87 15.94
CA ALA A 268 -5.38 15.54 16.14
C ALA A 268 -5.11 14.63 14.92
N ALA A 269 -5.15 15.17 13.71
CA ALA A 269 -4.80 14.44 12.50
C ALA A 269 -3.31 14.04 12.48
N GLU A 270 -2.43 14.94 12.90
CA GLU A 270 -1.00 14.63 13.04
C GLU A 270 -0.76 13.56 14.10
N GLN A 271 -1.39 13.63 15.28
CA GLN A 271 -1.30 12.56 16.29
C GLN A 271 -1.79 11.21 15.77
N LEU A 272 -2.90 11.19 15.02
CA LEU A 272 -3.43 9.99 14.38
C LEU A 272 -2.43 9.40 13.38
N LYS A 273 -1.84 10.26 12.53
CA LYS A 273 -0.85 9.88 11.53
C LYS A 273 0.37 9.23 12.17
N GLU A 274 0.97 9.91 13.15
CA GLU A 274 2.18 9.43 13.83
C GLU A 274 1.90 8.11 14.57
N THR A 275 0.81 8.04 15.33
CA THR A 275 0.44 6.81 16.06
C THR A 275 0.22 5.63 15.12
N ARG A 276 -0.51 5.81 14.01
CA ARG A 276 -0.76 4.73 13.07
C ARG A 276 0.49 4.35 12.27
N LEU A 277 1.37 5.30 11.95
CA LEU A 277 2.66 5.01 11.35
C LEU A 277 3.53 4.15 12.28
N ALA A 278 3.60 4.50 13.58
CA ALA A 278 4.27 3.67 14.58
C ALA A 278 3.70 2.23 14.61
N MET A 279 2.37 2.09 14.58
CA MET A 279 1.74 0.77 14.53
C MET A 279 2.00 0.00 13.22
N VAL A 280 2.13 0.69 12.10
CA VAL A 280 2.52 0.10 10.82
C VAL A 280 3.92 -0.50 10.93
N VAL A 281 4.88 0.26 11.47
CA VAL A 281 6.28 -0.17 11.67
C VAL A 281 6.38 -1.33 12.67
N LEU A 282 5.57 -1.31 13.73
CA LEU A 282 5.44 -2.42 14.70
C LEU A 282 4.69 -3.64 14.14
N ASN A 283 4.29 -3.60 12.85
CA ASN A 283 3.58 -4.66 12.14
C ASN A 283 2.27 -5.11 12.82
N TYR A 284 1.43 -4.16 13.21
CA TYR A 284 0.07 -4.45 13.65
C TYR A 284 -0.83 -4.84 12.47
N PRO A 285 -1.80 -5.76 12.70
CA PRO A 285 -2.84 -6.02 11.72
C PRO A 285 -3.75 -4.81 11.61
N LYS A 286 -4.38 -4.66 10.44
CA LYS A 286 -5.28 -3.56 10.10
C LYS A 286 -6.38 -3.31 11.14
N THR A 287 -6.97 -4.38 11.68
CA THR A 287 -8.01 -4.32 12.71
C THR A 287 -7.53 -3.62 13.99
N SER A 288 -6.29 -3.84 14.39
CA SER A 288 -5.68 -3.16 15.54
C SER A 288 -5.33 -1.70 15.23
N VAL A 289 -4.80 -1.41 14.04
CA VAL A 289 -4.46 -0.04 13.62
C VAL A 289 -5.69 0.88 13.65
N ARG A 290 -6.87 0.36 13.29
CA ARG A 290 -8.14 1.11 13.34
C ARG A 290 -8.55 1.54 14.75
N LEU A 291 -8.09 0.84 15.80
CA LEU A 291 -8.38 1.20 17.19
C LEU A 291 -7.58 2.42 17.67
N ALA A 292 -6.52 2.79 16.95
CA ALA A 292 -5.81 4.04 17.21
C ALA A 292 -6.56 5.21 16.58
N GLU A 293 -7.27 5.93 17.44
CA GLU A 293 -7.83 7.26 17.18
C GLU A 293 -6.82 8.35 17.58
N ALA A 294 -7.18 9.62 17.41
CA ALA A 294 -6.26 10.74 17.60
C ALA A 294 -5.75 10.89 19.05
N ASP A 295 -6.57 10.50 20.04
CA ASP A 295 -6.23 10.53 21.46
C ASP A 295 -5.50 9.27 21.94
N PHE A 296 -5.20 8.31 21.05
CA PHE A 296 -4.65 7.01 21.46
C PHE A 296 -3.34 7.15 22.24
N HIS A 297 -2.47 8.05 21.82
CA HIS A 297 -1.20 8.30 22.50
C HIS A 297 -1.42 8.80 23.94
N THR A 298 -2.21 9.85 24.11
CA THR A 298 -2.46 10.46 25.42
C THR A 298 -3.27 9.55 26.34
N ARG A 299 -4.27 8.87 25.80
CA ARG A 299 -5.22 8.06 26.56
C ARG A 299 -4.70 6.68 26.94
N TYR A 300 -3.90 6.04 26.09
CA TYR A 300 -3.52 4.65 26.27
C TYR A 300 -2.00 4.42 26.34
N LEU A 301 -1.17 5.22 25.66
CA LEU A 301 0.28 4.98 25.61
C LEU A 301 1.07 5.74 26.67
N ASN A 302 0.85 7.05 26.83
CA ASN A 302 1.76 7.95 27.55
C ASN A 302 2.15 7.45 28.96
N GLU A 303 1.17 7.04 29.77
CA GLU A 303 1.41 6.52 31.13
C GLU A 303 2.13 5.16 31.16
N ARG A 304 2.11 4.42 30.05
CA ARG A 304 2.65 3.06 29.93
C ARG A 304 4.00 3.03 29.22
N LEU A 305 4.44 4.15 28.63
CA LEU A 305 5.73 4.22 27.96
C LEU A 305 6.85 4.05 28.99
N PRO A 306 7.69 3.01 28.85
CA PRO A 306 8.90 2.86 29.64
C PRO A 306 9.93 3.94 29.29
N GLU A 307 10.89 4.18 30.19
CA GLU A 307 11.86 5.29 30.07
C GLU A 307 12.67 5.26 28.76
N ASP A 308 13.01 4.07 28.25
CA ASP A 308 13.72 3.87 26.98
C ASP A 308 12.89 4.26 25.74
N LEU A 309 11.57 4.37 25.87
CA LEU A 309 10.65 4.81 24.81
C LEU A 309 10.09 6.22 25.04
N ARG A 310 10.46 6.89 26.14
CA ARG A 310 10.01 8.27 26.39
C ARG A 310 10.90 9.23 25.60
N PRO A 311 10.35 9.97 24.63
CA PRO A 311 11.15 10.93 23.88
C PRO A 311 11.56 12.09 24.78
N ALA A 312 12.81 12.52 24.69
CA ALA A 312 13.28 13.76 25.31
C ALA A 312 12.74 14.96 24.51
N VAL A 313 11.58 15.49 24.89
CA VAL A 313 10.94 16.61 24.16
C VAL A 313 11.33 17.94 24.80
N GLN A 314 11.81 18.88 23.97
CA GLN A 314 11.90 20.30 24.32
C GLN A 314 10.59 21.02 23.94
N GLU A 315 10.13 21.93 24.81
CA GLU A 315 8.97 22.78 24.52
C GLU A 315 9.22 23.65 23.27
N GLY A 316 8.19 23.79 22.44
CA GLY A 316 8.25 24.54 21.18
C GLY A 316 8.29 26.05 21.37
N THR A 317 9.17 26.73 20.62
CA THR A 317 9.13 28.19 20.45
C THR A 317 8.53 28.52 19.09
N PRO A 318 7.67 29.55 18.97
CA PRO A 318 7.06 29.91 17.69
C PRO A 318 8.11 30.22 16.61
N VAL A 319 8.00 29.60 15.44
CA VAL A 319 8.89 29.88 14.31
C VAL A 319 8.34 31.08 13.54
N SER A 320 9.13 32.17 13.51
CA SER A 320 8.83 33.35 12.70
C SER A 320 9.29 33.12 11.26
N ILE A 321 8.42 33.40 10.28
CA ILE A 321 8.76 33.26 8.86
C ILE A 321 9.72 34.39 8.46
N PRO A 322 10.95 34.10 7.99
CA PRO A 322 11.83 35.15 7.48
C PRO A 322 11.17 35.90 6.31
N GLY A 323 11.00 37.22 6.45
CA GLY A 323 10.40 38.08 5.41
C GLY A 323 8.96 38.52 5.64
N LEU A 324 8.28 38.05 6.70
CA LEU A 324 6.93 38.49 7.08
C LEU A 324 6.89 38.90 8.56
N PRO A 325 7.07 40.19 8.90
CA PRO A 325 6.97 40.67 10.27
C PRO A 325 5.56 40.39 10.83
N GLY A 326 5.48 39.63 11.93
CA GLY A 326 4.21 39.36 12.63
C GLY A 326 3.45 38.11 12.19
N VAL A 327 3.96 37.32 11.24
CA VAL A 327 3.38 36.01 10.87
C VAL A 327 4.22 34.90 11.50
N ALA A 328 3.71 34.32 12.58
CA ALA A 328 4.25 33.12 13.20
C ALA A 328 3.35 31.92 12.86
N ILE A 329 3.94 30.82 12.39
CA ILE A 329 3.22 29.55 12.29
C ILE A 329 3.12 29.01 13.72
N GLN A 330 1.92 28.61 14.15
CA GLN A 330 1.77 27.91 15.42
C GLN A 330 2.60 26.62 15.35
N ASP A 331 3.57 26.53 16.25
CA ASP A 331 4.36 25.32 16.41
C ASP A 331 3.45 24.18 16.87
N ALA A 332 3.77 22.94 16.48
CA ALA A 332 2.95 21.78 16.82
C ALA A 332 2.84 21.65 18.36
N THR A 333 1.67 21.23 18.85
CA THR A 333 1.51 21.01 20.30
C THR A 333 2.53 20.02 20.85
N ALA A 334 2.88 20.16 22.14
CA ALA A 334 3.83 19.28 22.80
C ALA A 334 3.47 17.78 22.66
N VAL A 335 2.17 17.46 22.58
CA VAL A 335 1.66 16.11 22.36
C VAL A 335 1.96 15.60 20.95
N VAL A 336 1.78 16.42 19.91
CA VAL A 336 2.14 16.06 18.54
C VAL A 336 3.63 15.79 18.44
N LYS A 337 4.46 16.65 19.07
CA LYS A 337 5.91 16.50 19.09
C LYS A 337 6.37 15.23 19.80
N SER A 338 5.80 14.91 20.96
CA SER A 338 6.13 13.67 21.68
C SER A 338 5.70 12.44 20.89
N THR A 339 4.51 12.45 20.30
CA THR A 339 4.02 11.33 19.47
C THR A 339 4.91 11.11 18.24
N ARG A 340 5.34 12.21 17.58
CA ARG A 340 6.27 12.16 16.44
C ARG A 340 7.63 11.64 16.85
N ALA A 341 8.20 12.11 17.97
CA ALA A 341 9.51 11.68 18.44
C ALA A 341 9.55 10.20 18.87
N LEU A 342 8.46 9.69 19.45
CA LEU A 342 8.29 8.24 19.67
C LEU A 342 8.29 7.50 18.33
N THR A 343 7.54 7.99 17.35
CA THR A 343 7.47 7.38 16.01
C THR A 343 8.84 7.38 15.32
N ASP A 344 9.60 8.48 15.41
CA ASP A 344 10.98 8.58 14.88
C ASP A 344 11.90 7.55 15.51
N SER A 345 11.80 7.37 16.83
CA SER A 345 12.59 6.38 17.56
C SER A 345 12.28 4.96 17.09
N LEU A 346 11.00 4.65 16.85
CA LEU A 346 10.58 3.35 16.33
C LEU A 346 10.96 3.13 14.86
N LEU A 347 10.92 4.18 14.03
CA LEU A 347 11.40 4.13 12.65
C LEU A 347 12.89 3.77 12.60
N ARG A 348 13.72 4.48 13.38
CA ARG A 348 15.17 4.22 13.48
C ARG A 348 15.47 2.84 14.06
N ALA A 349 14.78 2.44 15.12
CA ALA A 349 14.95 1.11 15.70
C ALA A 349 14.55 0.00 14.71
N SER A 350 13.46 0.19 13.97
CA SER A 350 13.07 -0.76 12.93
C SER A 350 14.07 -0.83 11.77
N ALA A 351 14.71 0.29 11.40
CA ALA A 351 15.77 0.29 10.41
C ALA A 351 16.98 -0.54 10.88
N LYS A 352 17.43 -0.31 12.13
CA LYS A 352 18.55 -1.04 12.74
C LYS A 352 18.27 -2.54 12.92
N ALA A 353 17.07 -2.88 13.37
CA ALA A 353 16.62 -4.28 13.50
C ALA A 353 16.64 -5.03 12.14
N ARG A 354 16.46 -4.31 11.03
CA ARG A 354 16.44 -4.85 9.67
C ARG A 354 17.77 -4.67 8.92
N ALA A 355 18.81 -4.18 9.59
CA ALA A 355 20.10 -3.90 8.97
C ALA A 355 20.86 -5.16 8.53
N GLY A 356 20.48 -6.34 9.05
CA GLY A 356 21.20 -7.60 8.80
C GLY A 356 22.66 -7.48 9.22
N ASP A 357 23.57 -7.96 8.37
CA ASP A 357 25.02 -7.97 8.62
C ASP A 357 25.70 -6.58 8.53
N LYS A 358 24.93 -5.52 8.25
CA LYS A 358 25.47 -4.15 8.12
C LYS A 358 25.84 -3.52 9.47
N LEU A 359 25.28 -4.02 10.57
CA LEU A 359 25.53 -3.52 11.92
C LEU A 359 26.10 -4.63 12.80
N VAL A 360 26.79 -4.22 13.88
CA VAL A 360 27.28 -5.16 14.90
C VAL A 360 26.07 -5.85 15.55
N PRO A 361 26.12 -7.18 15.79
CA PRO A 361 24.99 -7.94 16.33
C PRO A 361 24.39 -7.37 17.62
N SER A 362 25.20 -6.73 18.48
CA SER A 362 24.71 -6.09 19.71
C SER A 362 23.75 -4.93 19.42
N THR A 363 24.06 -4.08 18.43
CA THR A 363 23.21 -2.95 18.03
C THR A 363 21.88 -3.42 17.43
N VAL A 364 21.92 -4.49 16.63
CA VAL A 364 20.70 -5.12 16.10
C VAL A 364 19.86 -5.70 17.23
N ALA A 365 20.48 -6.41 18.18
CA ALA A 365 19.78 -6.99 19.33
C ALA A 365 19.16 -5.93 20.26
N GLU A 366 19.84 -4.80 20.48
CA GLU A 366 19.31 -3.65 21.23
C GLU A 366 18.08 -3.06 20.54
N ALA A 367 18.16 -2.84 19.23
CA ALA A 367 17.04 -2.33 18.44
C ALA A 367 15.85 -3.30 18.44
N ASP A 368 16.10 -4.61 18.29
CA ASP A 368 15.09 -5.66 18.40
C ASP A 368 14.43 -5.69 19.79
N SER A 369 15.22 -5.50 20.85
CA SER A 369 14.71 -5.43 22.21
C SER A 369 13.79 -4.22 22.39
N LEU A 370 14.20 -3.04 21.90
CA LEU A 370 13.38 -1.83 21.93
C LEU A 370 12.08 -2.02 21.15
N MET A 371 12.14 -2.62 19.96
CA MET A 371 10.96 -2.94 19.15
C MET A 371 10.00 -3.91 19.86
N LYS A 372 10.53 -4.93 20.55
CA LYS A 372 9.73 -5.86 21.36
C LYS A 372 9.09 -5.18 22.57
N THR A 373 9.83 -4.30 23.26
CA THR A 373 9.31 -3.49 24.36
C THR A 373 8.18 -2.59 23.87
N ALA A 374 8.39 -1.87 22.76
CA ALA A 374 7.38 -1.02 22.15
C ALA A 374 6.14 -1.82 21.76
N ARG A 375 6.31 -2.98 21.12
CA ARG A 375 5.20 -3.87 20.76
C ARG A 375 4.40 -4.30 21.99
N LYS A 376 5.05 -4.70 23.08
CA LYS A 376 4.38 -5.08 24.34
C LYS A 376 3.59 -3.91 24.94
N THR A 377 4.14 -2.70 24.92
CA THR A 377 3.47 -1.49 25.41
C THR A 377 2.24 -1.15 24.56
N PHE A 378 2.37 -1.19 23.23
CA PHE A 378 1.26 -0.97 22.32
C PHE A 378 0.20 -2.08 22.42
N ASP A 379 0.56 -3.34 22.67
CA ASP A 379 -0.43 -4.43 22.83
C ASP A 379 -1.36 -4.16 24.02
N ALA A 380 -0.83 -3.64 25.14
CA ALA A 380 -1.64 -3.24 26.27
C ALA A 380 -2.58 -2.06 25.93
N ALA A 381 -2.06 -1.06 25.21
CA ALA A 381 -2.85 0.10 24.78
C ALA A 381 -3.96 -0.28 23.78
N VAL A 382 -3.65 -1.10 22.78
CA VAL A 382 -4.59 -1.63 21.78
C VAL A 382 -5.67 -2.46 22.45
N LYS A 383 -5.32 -3.29 23.46
CA LYS A 383 -6.31 -4.07 24.22
C LYS A 383 -7.30 -3.16 24.95
N LEU A 384 -6.82 -2.10 25.61
CA LEU A 384 -7.69 -1.14 26.29
C LEU A 384 -8.55 -0.34 25.32
N ALA A 385 -7.98 0.11 24.19
CA ALA A 385 -8.73 0.77 23.13
C ALA A 385 -9.83 -0.14 22.56
N GLY A 386 -9.53 -1.42 22.32
CA GLY A 386 -10.51 -2.41 21.86
C GLY A 386 -11.62 -2.68 22.88
N GLN A 387 -11.29 -2.77 24.17
CA GLN A 387 -12.29 -2.89 25.23
C GLN A 387 -13.19 -1.65 25.30
N ASN A 388 -12.61 -0.45 25.19
CA ASN A 388 -13.37 0.80 25.17
C ASN A 388 -14.28 0.89 23.93
N ALA A 389 -13.77 0.56 22.74
CA ALA A 389 -14.55 0.54 21.51
C ALA A 389 -15.72 -0.45 21.61
N GLN A 390 -15.50 -1.64 22.20
CA GLN A 390 -16.57 -2.61 22.44
C GLN A 390 -17.59 -2.12 23.47
N LEU A 391 -17.15 -1.41 24.52
CA LEU A 391 -18.04 -0.81 25.51
C LEU A 391 -18.91 0.27 24.86
N GLN A 392 -18.32 1.19 24.10
CA GLN A 392 -19.05 2.23 23.37
C GLN A 392 -20.03 1.64 22.37
N LYS A 393 -19.61 0.62 21.60
CA LYS A 393 -20.49 -0.11 20.69
C LYS A 393 -21.69 -0.73 21.42
N ARG A 394 -21.47 -1.31 22.60
CA ARG A 394 -22.56 -1.85 23.43
C ARG A 394 -23.48 -0.74 23.95
N GLN A 395 -22.94 0.37 24.41
CA GLN A 395 -23.73 1.51 24.91
C GLN A 395 -24.66 2.06 23.82
N VAL A 396 -24.15 2.28 22.61
CA VAL A 396 -24.95 2.76 21.46
C VAL A 396 -25.97 1.71 21.01
N ALA A 397 -25.56 0.44 20.92
CA ALA A 397 -26.44 -0.63 20.45
C ALA A 397 -27.66 -0.85 21.36
N VAL A 398 -27.56 -0.59 22.67
CA VAL A 398 -28.71 -0.76 23.58
C VAL A 398 -29.87 0.15 23.16
N SER A 399 -29.60 1.42 22.83
CA SER A 399 -30.62 2.34 22.33
C SER A 399 -31.08 1.99 20.91
N GLU A 400 -30.17 1.67 19.99
CA GLU A 400 -30.51 1.33 18.61
C GLU A 400 -31.43 0.10 18.54
N ARG A 401 -31.23 -0.90 19.40
CA ARG A 401 -32.09 -2.10 19.44
C ARG A 401 -33.55 -1.78 19.79
N LEU A 402 -33.80 -0.73 20.56
CA LEU A 402 -35.16 -0.27 20.85
C LEU A 402 -35.76 0.49 19.68
N THR A 403 -34.95 1.27 18.96
CA THR A 403 -35.36 1.91 17.70
C THR A 403 -35.71 0.86 16.65
N ASP A 404 -34.85 -0.14 16.41
CA ASP A 404 -35.11 -1.25 15.50
C ASP A 404 -36.41 -1.99 15.87
N ALA A 405 -36.62 -2.28 17.15
CA ALA A 405 -37.83 -2.95 17.63
C ALA A 405 -39.10 -2.11 17.36
N ALA A 406 -39.02 -0.79 17.54
CA ALA A 406 -40.12 0.11 17.23
C ALA A 406 -40.44 0.11 15.72
N ASP A 407 -39.42 0.09 14.86
CA ASP A 407 -39.61 0.02 13.41
C ASP A 407 -40.31 -1.28 12.98
N TYR A 408 -39.92 -2.42 13.55
CA TYR A 408 -40.61 -3.70 13.29
C TYR A 408 -42.05 -3.71 13.81
N VAL A 409 -42.34 -3.08 14.96
CA VAL A 409 -43.71 -2.95 15.47
C VAL A 409 -44.55 -2.04 14.56
N ASN A 410 -43.99 -0.93 14.07
CA ASN A 410 -44.65 -0.03 13.12
C ASN A 410 -44.95 -0.74 11.79
N GLN A 411 -44.00 -1.51 11.27
CA GLN A 411 -44.19 -2.31 10.07
C GLN A 411 -45.29 -3.37 10.28
N CYS A 412 -45.25 -4.09 11.39
CA CYS A 412 -46.27 -5.07 11.77
C CYS A 412 -47.66 -4.43 11.81
N ALA A 413 -47.81 -3.24 12.40
CA ALA A 413 -49.08 -2.52 12.44
C ALA A 413 -49.62 -2.18 11.03
N ALA A 414 -48.74 -1.79 10.10
CA ALA A 414 -49.12 -1.51 8.72
C ALA A 414 -49.56 -2.79 7.97
N GLU A 415 -48.80 -3.88 8.11
CA GLU A 415 -49.07 -5.16 7.45
C GLU A 415 -50.28 -5.89 8.03
N PHE A 416 -50.56 -5.72 9.32
CA PHE A 416 -51.72 -6.31 10.01
C PHE A 416 -53.05 -5.89 9.34
N ALA A 417 -53.18 -4.61 8.98
CA ALA A 417 -54.39 -4.10 8.32
C ALA A 417 -54.62 -4.77 6.95
N GLU A 418 -53.54 -5.00 6.20
CA GLU A 418 -53.58 -5.67 4.91
C GLU A 418 -53.90 -7.17 5.04
N ALA A 419 -53.22 -7.87 5.96
CA ALA A 419 -53.45 -9.28 6.25
C ALA A 419 -54.90 -9.55 6.69
N LYS A 420 -55.44 -8.67 7.54
CA LYS A 420 -56.85 -8.69 7.96
C LYS A 420 -57.81 -8.47 6.79
N ALA A 421 -57.56 -7.48 5.93
CA ALA A 421 -58.40 -7.20 4.76
C ALA A 421 -58.46 -8.39 3.79
N LYS A 422 -57.35 -9.14 3.68
CA LYS A 422 -57.23 -10.35 2.84
C LYS A 422 -57.70 -11.64 3.53
N ARG A 423 -58.16 -11.60 4.79
CA ARG A 423 -58.49 -12.77 5.63
C ARG A 423 -57.34 -13.79 5.70
N ALA A 424 -56.11 -13.31 5.71
CA ALA A 424 -54.89 -14.11 5.72
C ALA A 424 -54.13 -14.01 7.06
N LEU A 425 -54.76 -13.43 8.09
CA LEU A 425 -54.19 -13.32 9.43
C LEU A 425 -54.43 -14.60 10.22
N ASP A 426 -53.36 -15.19 10.74
CA ASP A 426 -53.41 -16.23 11.76
C ASP A 426 -53.48 -15.55 13.14
N GLU A 427 -54.68 -15.53 13.73
CA GLU A 427 -54.96 -14.80 14.97
C GLU A 427 -54.26 -15.42 16.18
N ASP A 428 -54.16 -16.76 16.23
CA ASP A 428 -53.53 -17.48 17.33
C ASP A 428 -52.00 -17.27 17.30
N ALA A 429 -51.38 -17.39 16.12
CA ALA A 429 -49.94 -17.14 15.98
C ALA A 429 -49.56 -15.68 16.27
N PHE A 430 -50.45 -14.73 15.95
CA PHE A 430 -50.25 -13.31 16.27
C PHE A 430 -50.35 -13.05 17.78
N ASP A 431 -51.31 -13.66 18.48
CA ASP A 431 -51.42 -13.56 19.94
C ASP A 431 -50.19 -14.13 20.66
N ASP A 432 -49.72 -15.32 20.26
CA ASP A 432 -48.49 -15.93 20.78
C ASP A 432 -47.27 -15.00 20.60
N ALA A 433 -47.16 -14.34 19.44
CA ALA A 433 -46.10 -13.38 19.16
C ALA A 433 -46.20 -12.13 20.06
N LEU A 434 -47.40 -11.63 20.36
CA LEU A 434 -47.62 -10.52 21.28
C LEU A 434 -47.25 -10.91 22.72
N LEU A 435 -47.57 -12.13 23.17
CA LEU A 435 -47.15 -12.64 24.48
C LEU A 435 -45.62 -12.72 24.59
N ALA A 436 -44.93 -13.16 23.54
CA ALA A 436 -43.47 -13.17 23.49
C ALA A 436 -42.86 -11.76 23.54
N LEU A 437 -43.48 -10.80 22.85
CA LEU A 437 -43.08 -9.38 22.91
C LEU A 437 -43.28 -8.81 24.31
N ARG A 438 -44.43 -9.04 24.94
CA ARG A 438 -44.73 -8.62 26.32
C ARG A 438 -43.70 -9.19 27.31
N ALA A 439 -43.39 -10.48 27.22
CA ALA A 439 -42.40 -11.11 28.08
C ALA A 439 -40.99 -10.49 27.90
N SER A 440 -40.63 -10.11 26.67
CA SER A 440 -39.36 -9.46 26.36
C SER A 440 -39.30 -8.04 26.94
N LEU A 441 -40.38 -7.25 26.81
CA LEU A 441 -40.50 -5.92 27.42
C LEU A 441 -40.46 -5.99 28.95
N ALA A 442 -41.11 -6.98 29.57
CA ALA A 442 -41.09 -7.17 31.03
C ALA A 442 -39.67 -7.48 31.55
N ARG A 443 -38.90 -8.29 30.83
CA ARG A 443 -37.49 -8.54 31.16
C ARG A 443 -36.64 -7.27 31.07
N LEU A 444 -36.86 -6.46 30.04
CA LEU A 444 -36.17 -5.17 29.89
C LEU A 444 -36.54 -4.20 31.01
N ALA A 445 -37.84 -4.09 31.33
CA ALA A 445 -38.35 -3.25 32.42
C ALA A 445 -37.71 -3.62 33.77
N LYS A 446 -37.56 -4.92 34.06
CA LYS A 446 -36.90 -5.40 35.29
C LYS A 446 -35.44 -4.95 35.39
N GLN A 447 -34.72 -4.89 34.28
CA GLN A 447 -33.34 -4.38 34.28
C GLN A 447 -33.32 -2.86 34.43
N ALA A 448 -34.17 -2.14 33.68
CA ALA A 448 -34.25 -0.68 33.75
C ALA A 448 -34.64 -0.18 35.16
N GLY A 449 -35.59 -0.83 35.82
CA GLY A 449 -36.04 -0.48 37.17
C GLY A 449 -35.00 -0.72 38.27
N ARG A 450 -33.97 -1.52 38.01
CA ARG A 450 -32.81 -1.69 38.91
C ARG A 450 -31.75 -0.61 38.72
N THR A 451 -31.75 0.05 37.57
CA THR A 451 -30.70 1.00 37.17
C THR A 451 -31.11 2.45 37.40
N PHE A 452 -32.37 2.81 37.13
CA PHE A 452 -32.84 4.19 37.22
C PHE A 452 -33.67 4.41 38.49
N SER A 453 -33.11 5.13 39.48
CA SER A 453 -33.82 5.52 40.71
C SER A 453 -34.84 6.65 40.49
N SER A 454 -34.62 7.46 39.45
CA SER A 454 -35.54 8.51 38.98
C SER A 454 -35.74 8.35 37.46
N PRO A 455 -36.70 7.52 37.02
CA PRO A 455 -36.88 7.21 35.60
C PRO A 455 -37.42 8.43 34.84
N GLY A 456 -36.88 8.69 33.65
CA GLY A 456 -37.49 9.61 32.68
C GLY A 456 -38.68 8.94 31.96
N ASP A 457 -39.40 9.72 31.16
CA ASP A 457 -40.70 9.35 30.59
C ASP A 457 -40.74 7.96 29.92
N GLY A 458 -39.75 7.64 29.09
CA GLY A 458 -39.70 6.35 28.39
C GLY A 458 -39.49 5.14 29.32
N VAL A 459 -38.66 5.28 30.36
CA VAL A 459 -38.44 4.22 31.35
C VAL A 459 -39.65 4.10 32.28
N ALA A 460 -40.26 5.22 32.66
CA ALA A 460 -41.48 5.23 33.46
C ALA A 460 -42.62 4.52 32.72
N TRP A 461 -42.81 4.82 31.43
CA TRP A 461 -43.77 4.12 30.58
C TRP A 461 -43.48 2.62 30.49
N LEU A 462 -42.22 2.22 30.24
CA LEU A 462 -41.85 0.81 30.13
C LEU A 462 -42.12 0.05 31.44
N LEU A 463 -41.82 0.66 32.59
CA LEU A 463 -42.07 0.06 33.90
C LEU A 463 -43.57 -0.11 34.16
N ASP A 464 -44.40 0.87 33.79
CA ASP A 464 -45.85 0.81 33.94
C ASP A 464 -46.48 -0.23 32.98
N ALA A 465 -46.10 -0.19 31.70
CA ALA A 465 -46.57 -1.13 30.67
C ALA A 465 -46.19 -2.60 30.96
N ALA A 466 -45.12 -2.82 31.73
CA ALA A 466 -44.68 -4.15 32.16
C ALA A 466 -45.33 -4.63 33.48
N GLN A 467 -46.11 -3.80 34.17
CA GLN A 467 -46.85 -4.26 35.34
C GLN A 467 -47.94 -5.24 34.90
N GLU A 468 -47.91 -6.46 35.44
CA GLU A 468 -48.99 -7.42 35.28
C GLU A 468 -50.23 -6.86 35.99
N ARG A 469 -51.25 -6.48 35.21
CA ARG A 469 -52.63 -6.32 35.71
C ARG A 469 -53.40 -7.62 35.52
#